data_AF-A0A8J6T6A3-F1
#
_entry.id   AF-A0A8J6T6A3-F1
#
_cell.length_a   1.000
_cell.length_b   1.000
_cell.length_c   1.000
_cell.angle_alpha   90.00
_cell.angle_beta   90.00
_cell.angle_gamma   90.00
#
_symmetry.space_group_name_H-M   'P 1'
#
loop_
_entity.id
_entity.type
_entity.pdbx_description
1 polymer ?
#
loop_
_entity_poly.entity_id
_entity_poly.type
_entity_poly.pdbx_seq_one_letter_code
_entity_poly.pdbx_strand_id
1 'polypeptide(L)' 'MPNLYVALTHYPVVNKNGSTIVSAVTNLDLHDMSRAVKTYGVQSLYVITPLTDQKAL' A
#
# COMPACT_ATOMS: atom_id res chain seq x y z
N MET A 1 -14.88 -2.82 17.99
CA MET A 1 -13.55 -3.13 17.44
C MET A 1 -12.75 -1.83 17.38
N PRO A 2 -11.45 -1.82 17.66
CA PRO A 2 -10.64 -0.60 17.55
C PRO A 2 -10.60 -0.08 16.10
N ASN A 3 -10.54 1.24 15.93
CA ASN A 3 -10.43 1.89 14.63
C ASN A 3 -9.02 1.66 14.05
N LEU A 4 -8.84 0.53 13.37
CA LEU A 4 -7.59 0.15 12.74
C LEU A 4 -7.65 0.41 11.22
N TYR A 5 -6.61 1.05 10.70
CA TYR A 5 -6.44 1.38 9.29
C TYR A 5 -5.03 0.96 8.85
N VAL A 6 -4.87 0.61 7.57
CA VAL A 6 -3.59 0.17 7.00
C VAL A 6 -3.24 1.05 5.81
N ALA A 7 -1.96 1.38 5.66
CA ALA A 7 -1.42 2.09 4.51
C ALA A 7 -0.35 1.23 3.80
N LEU A 8 -0.54 1.00 2.50
CA LEU A 8 0.44 0.40 1.61
C LEU A 8 1.21 1.53 0.92
N THR A 9 2.36 1.88 1.50
CA THR A 9 3.16 3.03 1.08
C THR A 9 4.17 2.66 0.00
N HIS A 10 4.03 3.29 -1.17
CA HIS A 10 4.97 3.19 -2.28
C HIS A 10 5.85 4.45 -2.44
N TYR A 11 5.59 5.51 -1.67
CA TYR A 11 6.50 6.63 -1.49
C TYR A 11 6.19 7.39 -0.18
N PRO A 12 7.21 7.86 0.56
CA PRO A 12 8.63 7.59 0.36
C PRO A 12 9.01 6.19 0.87
N VAL A 13 9.79 5.43 0.09
CA VAL A 13 10.34 4.13 0.52
C VAL A 13 11.85 4.05 0.25
N VAL A 14 12.56 3.22 1.01
CA VAL A 14 14.03 3.08 0.91
C VAL A 14 14.37 1.89 0.01
N ASN A 15 15.22 2.12 -1.00
CA ASN A 15 15.73 1.05 -1.85
C ASN A 15 16.94 0.34 -1.22
N LYS A 16 17.43 -0.72 -1.88
CA LYS A 16 18.62 -1.48 -1.44
C LYS A 16 19.92 -0.66 -1.30
N ASN A 17 19.98 0.52 -1.92
CA ASN A 17 21.13 1.43 -1.86
C ASN A 17 20.93 2.52 -0.78
N GLY A 18 19.89 2.43 0.05
CA GLY A 18 19.57 3.42 1.09
C GLY A 18 18.95 4.71 0.57
N SER A 19 18.64 4.82 -0.72
CA SER A 19 18.04 6.01 -1.30
C SER A 19 16.51 5.99 -1.17
N THR A 20 15.91 7.16 -0.93
CA THR A 20 14.45 7.33 -0.98
C THR A 20 13.98 7.33 -2.43
N ILE A 21 13.02 6.46 -2.75
CA ILE A 21 12.46 6.27 -4.09
C ILE A 21 10.94 6.16 -4.05
N VAL A 22 10.34 6.20 -5.23
CA VAL A 22 8.98 5.72 -5.49
C VAL A 22 9.08 4.27 -5.95
N SER A 23 8.36 3.34 -5.30
CA SER A 23 8.19 1.96 -5.78
C SER A 23 6.91 1.82 -6.60
N ALA A 24 6.84 0.80 -7.45
CA ALA A 24 5.63 0.51 -8.21
C ALA A 24 4.62 -0.25 -7.34
N VAL A 25 3.34 0.13 -7.43
CA VAL A 25 2.24 -0.70 -6.93
C VAL A 25 2.13 -1.95 -7.79
N THR A 26 2.03 -3.13 -7.16
CA THR A 26 1.76 -4.39 -7.85
C THR A 26 0.33 -4.86 -7.55
N ASN A 27 -0.32 -5.49 -8.53
CA ASN A 27 -1.64 -6.08 -8.31
C ASN A 27 -1.61 -7.16 -7.22
N LEU A 28 -0.49 -7.88 -7.08
CA LEU A 28 -0.34 -8.92 -6.07
C LEU A 28 -0.39 -8.33 -4.66
N ASP A 29 0.37 -7.27 -4.38
CA ASP A 29 0.37 -6.61 -3.08
C ASP A 29 -1.02 -6.05 -2.74
N LEU A 30 -1.71 -5.48 -3.72
CA LEU A 30 -3.08 -4.97 -3.55
C LEU A 30 -4.05 -6.06 -3.10
N HIS A 31 -4.02 -7.21 -3.79
CA HIS A 31 -4.89 -8.34 -3.45
C HIS A 31 -4.54 -8.95 -2.08
N ASP A 32 -3.26 -9.17 -1.81
CA ASP A 32 -2.83 -9.80 -0.56
C ASP A 32 -3.13 -8.91 0.65
N MET A 33 -2.88 -7.60 0.56
CA MET A 33 -3.23 -6.66 1.63
C MET A 33 -4.74 -6.53 1.80
N SER A 34 -5.52 -6.51 0.71
CA SER A 34 -6.98 -6.47 0.79
C SER A 34 -7.55 -7.69 1.53
N ARG A 35 -7.01 -8.89 1.27
CA ARG A 35 -7.40 -10.12 1.95
C ARG A 35 -7.04 -10.10 3.44
N ALA A 36 -5.86 -9.60 3.79
CA ALA A 36 -5.45 -9.45 5.19
C ALA A 36 -6.36 -8.47 5.94
N VAL A 37 -6.59 -7.28 5.38
CA VAL A 37 -7.49 -6.25 5.93
C VAL A 37 -8.89 -6.82 6.17
N LYS A 38 -9.43 -7.57 5.22
CA LYS A 38 -10.74 -8.22 5.37
C LYS A 38 -10.76 -9.29 6.46
N THR A 39 -9.73 -10.12 6.53
CA THR A 39 -9.61 -11.22 7.51
C THR A 39 -9.60 -10.70 8.94
N TYR A 40 -8.89 -9.60 9.20
CA TYR A 40 -8.72 -9.05 10.54
C TYR A 40 -9.73 -7.94 10.89
N GLY A 41 -10.71 -7.65 10.02
CA GLY A 41 -11.72 -6.62 10.28
C GLY A 41 -11.15 -5.20 10.34
N VAL A 42 -10.06 -4.93 9.59
CA VAL A 42 -9.47 -3.60 9.44
C VAL A 42 -10.44 -2.71 8.66
N GLN A 43 -10.56 -1.44 9.04
CA GLN A 43 -11.57 -0.54 8.53
C GLN A 43 -11.30 -0.07 7.10
N SER A 44 -10.04 0.20 6.74
CA SER A 44 -9.67 0.56 5.37
C SER A 44 -8.20 0.24 5.06
N LEU A 45 -7.95 0.04 3.76
CA LEU A 45 -6.62 -0.05 3.15
C LEU A 45 -6.42 1.19 2.27
N TYR A 46 -5.36 1.95 2.53
CA TYR A 46 -4.96 3.09 1.70
C TYR A 46 -3.72 2.73 0.88
N VAL A 47 -3.75 2.93 -0.43
CA VAL A 47 -2.56 2.79 -1.28
C VAL A 47 -1.98 4.18 -1.53
N ILE A 48 -0.74 4.39 -1.09
CA ILE A 48 -0.08 5.70 -1.15
C ILE A 48 0.98 5.66 -2.25
N THR A 49 0.66 6.24 -3.39
CA THR A 49 1.58 6.39 -4.52
C THR A 49 1.47 7.78 -5.15
N PRO A 50 2.59 8.44 -5.48
CA PRO A 50 2.60 9.70 -6.20
C PRO A 50 2.41 9.49 -7.71
N LEU A 51 2.57 8.25 -8.21
CA LEU A 51 2.42 7.91 -9.62
C LEU A 51 0.95 8.01 -10.01
N THR A 52 0.61 8.98 -10.87
CA THR A 52 -0.75 9.22 -11.35
C THR A 52 -1.31 8.02 -12.10
N ASP A 53 -0.47 7.37 -12.90
CA ASP A 53 -0.87 6.26 -13.78
C ASP A 53 -1.29 5.03 -12.97
N GLN A 54 -0.82 4.92 -11.72
CA GLN A 54 -1.17 3.82 -10.81
C GLN A 54 -2.43 4.10 -9.99
N LYS A 55 -3.01 5.30 -10.07
CA LYS A 55 -4.26 5.63 -9.36
C LYS A 55 -5.52 5.15 -10.07
N ALA A 56 -5.39 4.73 -11.33
CA ALA A 56 -6.49 4.22 -12.14
C ALA A 56 -6.57 2.67 -12.18
N LEU A 57 -5.63 1.98 -11.52
CA LEU A 57 -5.62 0.53 -11.32
C LEU A 57 -6.65 0.13 -10.27
#